data_AF-A0A2V9R005-F1
#
_entry.id   AF-A0A2V9R005-F1
#
_cell.length_a   1.000
_cell.length_b   1.000
_cell.length_c   1.000
_cell.angle_alpha   90.00
_cell.angle_beta   90.00
_cell.angle_gamma   90.00
#
_symmetry.space_group_name_H-M   'P 1'
#
loop_
_entity.id
_entity.type
_entity.pdbx_description
1 polymer ?
#
loop_
_entity_poly.entity_id
_entity_poly.type
_entity_poly.pdbx_seq_one_letter_code
_entity_poly.pdbx_strand_id
1 'polypeptide(L)'
;MGFFERLFSSDFMPHGYCYLWKPGIVWLHVISDAIITLSYYCIPLLLIYIVRKRRDLPFNWMFLMFGIFILGCGTTHLMEVWTVWHATYLLAGVIKAVTAAVSVVTALCLSG
;
A
#
# COMPACT_ATOMS: atom_id res chain seq x y z
N MET A 1 -2.36 26.89 -8.71
CA MET A 1 -1.64 25.63 -8.40
C MET A 1 -2.58 24.48 -8.70
N GLY A 2 -2.18 23.61 -9.63
CA GLY A 2 -3.04 22.52 -10.11
C GLY A 2 -3.23 21.44 -9.05
N PHE A 3 -4.31 20.65 -9.15
CA PHE A 3 -4.57 19.50 -8.27
C PHE A 3 -3.39 18.51 -8.22
N PHE A 4 -2.71 18.32 -9.35
CA PHE A 4 -1.51 17.48 -9.47
C PHE A 4 -0.30 18.01 -8.68
N GLU A 5 -0.15 19.33 -8.52
CA GLU A 5 0.91 19.88 -7.66
C GLU A 5 0.62 19.65 -6.18
N ARG A 6 -0.66 19.73 -5.78
CA ARG A 6 -1.08 19.47 -4.39
C ARG A 6 -0.95 18.00 -3.98
N LEU A 7 -0.94 17.07 -4.93
CA LEU A 7 -0.66 15.66 -4.65
C LEU A 7 0.75 15.48 -4.06
N PHE A 8 1.72 16.24 -4.55
CA PHE A 8 3.11 16.17 -4.09
C PHE A 8 3.48 17.28 -3.10
N SER A 9 2.54 18.16 -2.73
CA SER A 9 2.84 19.23 -1.78
C SER A 9 2.95 18.68 -0.36
N SER A 10 4.03 19.06 0.31
CA SER A 10 4.31 18.71 1.71
C SER A 10 3.97 19.89 2.63
N ASP A 11 2.77 20.46 2.46
CA ASP A 11 2.33 21.66 3.18
C ASP A 11 1.98 21.39 4.67
N PHE A 12 2.09 20.12 5.11
CA PHE A 12 1.75 19.66 6.45
C PHE A 12 2.98 19.26 7.26
N MET A 13 2.82 19.19 8.59
CA MET A 13 3.87 18.73 9.50
C MET A 13 4.16 17.22 9.27
N PRO A 14 5.41 16.78 9.06
CA PRO A 14 5.72 15.37 8.86
C PRO A 14 5.46 14.51 10.10
N HIS A 15 5.14 13.23 9.91
CA HIS A 15 4.68 12.33 10.97
C HIS A 15 5.73 12.15 12.10
N GLY A 16 7.02 12.38 11.80
CA GLY A 16 8.07 12.42 12.81
C GLY A 16 7.81 13.40 13.97
N TYR A 17 7.14 14.53 13.72
CA TYR A 17 6.77 15.50 14.76
C TYR A 17 5.64 14.98 15.67
N CYS A 18 4.69 14.22 15.12
CA CYS A 18 3.65 13.56 15.92
C CYS A 18 4.23 12.49 16.84
N TYR A 19 5.31 11.82 16.42
CA TYR A 19 6.05 10.87 17.25
C TYR A 19 7.03 11.53 18.26
N LEU A 20 7.04 12.87 18.35
CA LEU A 20 8.04 13.65 19.10
C LEU A 20 9.48 13.26 18.75
N TRP A 21 9.73 12.72 17.55
CA TRP A 21 11.01 12.14 17.16
C TRP A 21 11.58 11.11 18.17
N LYS A 22 10.73 10.46 18.97
CA LYS A 22 11.18 9.40 19.88
C LYS A 22 11.70 8.23 19.05
N PRO A 23 13.01 7.93 19.09
CA PRO A 23 13.63 7.00 18.15
C PRO A 23 13.03 5.60 18.24
N GLY A 24 12.61 5.17 19.44
CA GLY A 24 11.97 3.86 19.63
C GLY A 24 10.65 3.70 18.87
N ILE A 25 9.80 4.72 18.83
CA ILE A 25 8.49 4.64 18.18
C ILE A 25 8.64 4.82 16.66
N VAL A 26 9.48 5.77 16.23
CA VAL A 26 9.75 6.01 14.81
C VAL A 26 10.36 4.77 14.15
N TRP A 27 11.40 4.18 14.75
CA TRP A 27 12.02 2.97 14.19
C TRP A 27 11.07 1.77 14.20
N LEU A 28 10.24 1.62 15.23
CA LEU A 28 9.27 0.53 15.30
C LEU A 28 8.26 0.60 14.15
N HIS A 29 7.67 1.77 13.89
CA HIS A 29 6.76 1.94 12.76
C HIS A 29 7.49 1.80 11.41
N VAL A 30 8.62 2.46 11.22
CA VAL A 30 9.38 2.41 9.96
C VAL A 30 9.80 0.98 9.62
N ILE A 31 10.36 0.22 10.57
CA ILE A 31 10.80 -1.16 10.33
C ILE A 31 9.59 -2.05 10.07
N SER A 32 8.52 -1.91 10.85
CA SER A 32 7.32 -2.74 10.69
C SER A 32 6.69 -2.52 9.33
N ASP A 33 6.47 -1.26 8.94
CA ASP A 33 5.88 -0.91 7.65
C ASP A 33 6.79 -1.27 6.48
N ALA A 34 8.11 -1.19 6.63
CA ALA A 34 9.06 -1.65 5.62
C ALA A 34 9.00 -3.18 5.42
N ILE A 35 8.94 -3.96 6.50
CA ILE A 35 8.80 -5.43 6.44
C ILE A 35 7.46 -5.82 5.82
N ILE A 36 6.37 -5.14 6.19
CA ILE A 36 5.04 -5.37 5.62
C ILE A 36 5.05 -5.06 4.13
N THR A 37 5.60 -3.91 3.73
CA THR A 37 5.71 -3.51 2.33
C THR A 37 6.47 -4.55 1.51
N LEU A 38 7.62 -5.01 2.00
CA LEU A 38 8.42 -6.03 1.32
C LEU A 38 7.64 -7.35 1.19
N SER A 39 7.00 -7.78 2.27
CA SER A 39 6.18 -9.00 2.27
C SER A 39 5.02 -8.90 1.28
N TYR A 40 4.35 -7.76 1.24
CA TYR A 40 3.20 -7.50 0.36
C TYR A 40 3.60 -7.36 -1.10
N TYR A 41 4.85 -7.01 -1.42
CA TYR A 41 5.34 -7.05 -2.80
C TYR A 41 5.84 -8.46 -3.18
N CYS A 42 6.37 -9.22 -2.23
CA CYS A 42 6.80 -10.61 -2.45
C CYS A 42 5.64 -11.58 -2.69
N ILE A 43 4.53 -11.45 -1.96
CA ILE A 43 3.34 -12.33 -2.11
C ILE A 43 2.81 -12.37 -3.55
N PRO A 44 2.49 -11.25 -4.23
CA PRO A 44 1.98 -11.25 -5.60
C PRO A 44 3.01 -11.79 -6.61
N LEU A 45 4.32 -11.56 -6.38
CA LEU A 45 5.37 -12.16 -7.22
C LEU A 45 5.38 -13.69 -7.13
N LEU A 46 5.29 -14.24 -5.92
CA LEU A 46 5.15 -15.68 -5.67
C LEU A 46 3.87 -16.24 -6.27
N LEU A 47 2.76 -15.50 -6.14
CA LEU A 47 1.47 -15.86 -6.72
C LEU A 47 1.53 -15.95 -8.25
N ILE A 48 2.12 -14.96 -8.91
CA ILE A 48 2.33 -14.97 -10.37
C ILE A 48 3.21 -16.15 -10.79
N TYR A 49 4.27 -16.44 -10.04
CA TYR A 49 5.14 -17.58 -10.30
C TYR A 49 4.37 -18.91 -10.22
N ILE A 50 3.53 -19.09 -9.19
CA ILE A 50 2.72 -20.30 -9.01
C ILE A 50 1.67 -20.43 -10.13
N VAL A 51 0.94 -19.37 -10.46
CA VAL A 51 -0.07 -19.38 -11.52
C VAL A 51 0.56 -19.68 -12.89
N ARG A 52 1.74 -19.12 -13.18
CA ARG A 52 2.47 -19.44 -14.42
C ARG A 52 2.95 -20.89 -14.46
N LYS A 53 3.34 -21.45 -13.32
CA LYS A 53 3.82 -22.84 -13.21
C LYS A 53 2.67 -23.86 -13.22
N ARG A 54 1.51 -23.52 -12.66
CA ARG A 54 0.31 -24.35 -12.52
C ARG A 54 -0.84 -23.71 -13.33
N ARG A 55 -0.90 -23.99 -14.64
CA ARG A 55 -1.92 -23.44 -15.55
C ARG A 55 -3.34 -24.00 -15.36
N ASP A 56 -3.52 -25.03 -14.52
CA ASP A 56 -4.82 -25.67 -14.22
C ASP A 56 -5.64 -24.96 -13.12
N LEU A 57 -5.41 -23.67 -12.87
CA LEU A 57 -6.18 -22.92 -11.87
C LEU A 57 -7.42 -22.29 -12.52
N PRO A 58 -8.65 -22.72 -12.16
CA PRO A 58 -9.89 -22.21 -12.74
C PRO A 58 -10.19 -20.72 -12.41
N PHE A 59 -9.47 -20.13 -11.43
CA PHE A 59 -9.74 -18.78 -10.90
C PHE A 59 -8.59 -17.77 -11.11
N ASN A 60 -7.97 -17.77 -12.30
CA ASN A 60 -6.85 -16.86 -12.63
C ASN A 60 -7.17 -15.37 -12.42
N TRP A 61 -8.42 -14.95 -12.63
CA TRP A 61 -8.84 -13.55 -12.43
C TRP A 61 -8.86 -13.14 -10.95
N MET A 62 -9.27 -14.04 -10.07
CA MET A 62 -9.34 -13.80 -8.63
C MET A 62 -7.94 -13.59 -8.03
N PHE A 63 -6.95 -14.36 -8.51
CA PHE A 63 -5.55 -14.17 -8.14
C PHE A 63 -5.00 -12.81 -8.58
N LEU A 64 -5.46 -12.30 -9.73
CA LEU A 64 -5.05 -11.00 -10.23
C LEU A 64 -5.66 -9.86 -9.40
N MET A 65 -6.96 -9.92 -9.08
CA MET A 65 -7.63 -8.97 -8.18
C MET A 65 -7.00 -8.97 -6.78
N PHE A 66 -6.76 -10.15 -6.23
CA PHE A 66 -6.09 -10.31 -4.93
C PHE A 66 -4.66 -9.76 -4.94
N GLY A 67 -3.92 -9.98 -6.04
CA GLY A 67 -2.59 -9.40 -6.22
C GLY A 67 -2.62 -7.87 -6.26
N ILE A 68 -3.56 -7.26 -6.98
CA ILE A 68 -3.72 -5.80 -7.03
C ILE A 68 -4.10 -5.24 -5.66
N PHE A 69 -5.01 -5.90 -4.94
CA PHE A 69 -5.37 -5.52 -3.57
C PHE A 69 -4.17 -5.54 -2.62
N ILE A 70 -3.37 -6.62 -2.63
CA ILE A 70 -2.17 -6.72 -1.77
C ILE A 70 -1.13 -5.65 -2.14
N LEU A 71 -0.89 -5.41 -3.43
CA LEU A 71 0.01 -4.35 -3.87
C LEU A 71 -0.49 -2.97 -3.39
N GLY A 72 -1.79 -2.71 -3.50
CA GLY A 72 -2.42 -1.49 -2.97
C GLY A 72 -2.18 -1.32 -1.47
N CYS A 73 -2.37 -2.37 -0.67
CA CYS A 73 -2.07 -2.32 0.76
C CYS A 73 -0.57 -2.13 1.03
N GLY A 74 0.32 -2.74 0.22
CA GLY A 74 1.77 -2.55 0.35
C GLY A 74 2.17 -1.10 0.08
N THR A 75 1.57 -0.47 -0.95
CA THR A 75 1.80 0.94 -1.26
C THR A 75 1.31 1.87 -0.13
N THR A 76 0.24 1.52 0.59
CA THR A 76 -0.21 2.32 1.74
C THR A 76 0.78 2.30 2.90
N HIS A 77 1.41 1.15 3.19
CA HIS A 77 2.46 1.05 4.21
C HIS A 77 3.76 1.75 3.78
N LEU A 78 4.13 1.65 2.50
CA LEU A 78 5.26 2.41 1.96
C LEU A 78 5.05 3.92 2.10
N MET A 79 3.82 4.40 1.86
CA MET A 79 3.47 5.80 2.08
C MET A 79 3.53 6.19 3.55
N GLU A 80 3.19 5.30 4.50
CA GLU A 80 3.34 5.59 5.92
C GLU A 80 4.81 5.81 6.29
N VAL A 81 5.73 4.96 5.81
CA VAL A 81 7.18 5.18 5.93
C VAL A 81 7.59 6.50 5.29
N TRP A 82 7.12 6.80 4.07
CA TRP A 82 7.45 8.04 3.37
C TRP A 82 6.98 9.29 4.12
N THR A 83 5.78 9.25 4.71
CA THR A 83 5.19 10.39 5.44
C THR A 83 5.90 10.74 6.75
N VAL A 84 6.74 9.84 7.28
CA VAL A 84 7.62 10.14 8.41
C VAL A 84 8.58 11.30 8.07
N TRP A 85 9.09 11.35 6.84
CA TRP A 85 10.02 12.38 6.37
C TRP A 85 9.36 13.41 5.45
N HIS A 86 8.42 12.99 4.59
CA HIS A 86 7.78 13.83 3.58
C HIS A 86 6.26 13.78 3.74
N ALA A 87 5.70 14.84 4.32
CA ALA A 87 4.29 14.99 4.70
C ALA A 87 3.28 15.08 3.53
N THR A 88 3.44 14.28 2.48
CA THR A 88 2.52 14.21 1.33
C THR A 88 1.26 13.41 1.68
N TYR A 89 0.50 13.87 2.68
CA TYR A 89 -0.71 13.19 3.17
C TYR A 89 -1.82 13.12 2.12
N LEU A 90 -1.89 14.08 1.19
CA LEU A 90 -2.84 14.04 0.09
C LEU A 90 -2.59 12.84 -0.83
N LEU A 91 -1.33 12.56 -1.18
CA LEU A 91 -0.97 11.37 -1.96
C LEU A 91 -1.27 10.08 -1.19
N ALA A 92 -0.93 10.03 0.10
CA ALA A 92 -1.22 8.87 0.94
C ALA A 92 -2.73 8.61 1.05
N GLY A 93 -3.53 9.67 1.18
CA GLY A 93 -4.99 9.60 1.22
C GLY A 93 -5.61 9.11 -0.09
N VAL A 94 -5.12 9.60 -1.24
CA VAL A 94 -5.57 9.12 -2.56
C VAL A 94 -5.22 7.65 -2.77
N ILE A 95 -4.01 7.22 -2.39
CA ILE A 95 -3.62 5.81 -2.47
C ILE A 95 -4.52 4.95 -1.57
N LYS A 96 -4.78 5.37 -0.33
CA LYS A 96 -5.74 4.67 0.56
C LYS A 96 -7.14 4.59 -0.04
N ALA A 97 -7.63 5.65 -0.67
CA ALA A 97 -8.95 5.67 -1.31
C ALA A 97 -9.02 4.70 -2.51
N VAL A 98 -7.98 4.67 -3.34
CA VAL A 98 -7.86 3.71 -4.45
C VAL A 98 -7.81 2.28 -3.92
N THR A 99 -6.96 2.00 -2.91
CA THR A 99 -6.89 0.68 -2.28
C THR A 99 -8.24 0.27 -1.70
N ALA A 100 -8.98 1.17 -1.04
CA ALA A 100 -10.31 0.88 -0.52
C ALA A 100 -11.31 0.54 -1.64
N ALA A 101 -11.32 1.29 -2.75
CA ALA A 101 -12.17 0.99 -3.90
C ALA A 101 -11.86 -0.40 -4.49
N VAL A 102 -10.57 -0.73 -4.68
CA VAL A 102 -10.13 -2.05 -5.13
C VAL A 102 -10.55 -3.15 -4.15
N SER A 103 -10.48 -2.89 -2.85
CA SER A 103 -10.89 -3.84 -1.80
C SER A 103 -12.37 -4.18 -1.89
N VAL A 104 -13.22 -3.16 -2.04
CA VAL A 104 -14.67 -3.32 -2.17
C VAL A 104 -15.01 -4.11 -3.43
N VAL A 105 -14.40 -3.76 -4.58
CA VAL A 105 -14.61 -4.50 -5.84
C VAL A 105 -14.18 -5.95 -5.68
N THR A 106 -13.02 -6.20 -5.06
CA THR A 106 -12.53 -7.57 -4.81
C THR A 106 -13.48 -8.37 -3.91
N ALA A 107 -14.01 -7.75 -2.85
CA ALA A 107 -14.97 -8.39 -1.95
C ALA A 107 -16.28 -8.74 -2.66
N LEU A 108 -16.82 -7.83 -3.48
CA LEU A 108 -18.03 -8.07 -4.27
C LEU A 108 -17.83 -9.22 -5.27
N CYS A 109 -16.71 -9.22 -6.00
CA CYS A 109 -16.37 -10.29 -6.94
C CYS A 109 -16.15 -11.65 -6.26
N LEU A 110 -15.70 -11.67 -4.99
CA LEU A 110 -15.50 -12.92 -4.24
C LEU A 110 -16.80 -13.46 -3.64
N SER A 111 -17.76 -12.58 -3.34
CA SER A 111 -19.05 -12.95 -2.73
C SER A 111 -20.11 -13.50 -3.69
N GLY A 112 -19.81 -13.54 -5.00
CA GLY A 112 -20.74 -13.92 -6.07
C GLY A 112 -20.46 -15.28 -6.69
#